data_AF-K5W472-F1
#
_entry.id   AF-K5W472-F1
#
_cell.length_a   1.000
_cell.length_b   1.000
_cell.length_c   1.000
_cell.angle_alpha   90.00
_cell.angle_beta   90.00
_cell.angle_gamma   90.00
#
_symmetry.space_group_name_H-M   'P 1'
#
loop_
_entity.id
_entity.type
_entity.pdbx_description
1 polymer ?
#
loop_
_entity_poly.entity_id
_entity_poly.type
_entity_poly.pdbx_seq_one_letter_code
_entity_poly.pdbx_strand_id
1 'polypeptide(L)'
;MLESGVSLDRLFESDGPGKAFPLVPKPRSSVPLQWAHVGPGAIPNALVDTPCTAISIKKLLKLLNNIFGTRYPLGKPGLERCLDHFLHSSRDFGQVYGFLRRHWKSDFTQLLPYIAEKQREDEATRRDALDGGYISNSRVPPRRVWDLYSNRVLPIYAMGRDRNSRGISSHVWTVSHSWVQESARIDVWTPINGYEWPVSMPSGTTLEHVRVELLNLGARYIWLDILCLRQRGRVEDEEQRKEEWKLDVPTIGFVYSFRNRPCVTYFNGLGLPFDPSPQVLSSDRHWFNRIWTVQEATNSWLPGGATGVTSADTRRFFREHLPRYIPEERDLYFDHVAFAVPAMQGRHCTTELDRVHGLAYILNCMTLPIYDEGMSPDLAWTVLLKHMNSVSRYQLALRHVQRHPDDDSLLPSWQEFMHYGREDITRQIGSALGWLHLHLPDPSRLHMPEAGTYFQEAIVSHGSVRIIRKGDKDEFGHETLELQTQSANGDISYDEIQDCKVFGTFPRSVKYIILKLALRVWLVAEVTGRRRVEGKPATEVIKRGCIFPPTNQFPCFQWCKQCIVYISG
;
A
#
# COMPACT_ATOMS: atom_id res chain seq x y z
N MET A 1 -35.40 18.48 -17.39
CA MET A 1 -35.85 17.17 -16.86
C MET A 1 -37.35 17.11 -16.49
N LEU A 2 -38.18 18.04 -17.00
CA LEU A 2 -39.60 17.76 -17.24
C LEU A 2 -39.81 16.87 -18.49
N GLU A 3 -38.74 16.53 -19.21
CA GLU A 3 -38.82 15.93 -20.56
C GLU A 3 -38.54 14.41 -20.63
N SER A 4 -38.05 13.75 -19.58
CA SER A 4 -37.67 12.33 -19.70
C SER A 4 -38.77 11.32 -19.36
N GLY A 5 -39.92 11.72 -18.77
CA GLY A 5 -41.09 10.85 -18.56
C GLY A 5 -40.90 9.59 -17.69
N VAL A 6 -39.68 9.20 -17.31
CA VAL A 6 -39.39 8.03 -16.46
C VAL A 6 -39.70 8.37 -15.01
N SER A 7 -40.61 7.62 -14.39
CA SER A 7 -40.89 7.73 -12.95
C SER A 7 -39.63 7.47 -12.14
N LEU A 8 -39.40 8.28 -11.09
CA LEU A 8 -38.31 8.08 -10.13
C LEU A 8 -38.32 6.67 -9.53
N ASP A 9 -39.51 6.08 -9.39
CA ASP A 9 -39.68 4.74 -8.83
C ASP A 9 -39.12 3.63 -9.75
N ARG A 10 -38.88 3.94 -11.03
CA ARG A 10 -38.33 3.02 -12.05
C ARG A 10 -36.85 3.26 -12.36
N LEU A 11 -36.21 4.22 -11.70
CA LEU A 11 -34.78 4.51 -11.92
C LEU A 11 -33.92 3.62 -11.02
N PHE A 12 -33.00 2.88 -11.66
CA PHE A 12 -32.00 2.03 -11.01
C PHE A 12 -32.62 0.96 -10.08
N GLU A 13 -33.62 0.24 -10.59
CA GLU A 13 -34.19 -0.93 -9.95
C GLU A 13 -33.21 -2.11 -9.95
N SER A 14 -33.17 -2.89 -8.86
CA SER A 14 -32.43 -4.15 -8.79
C SER A 14 -33.35 -5.32 -8.43
N ASP A 15 -33.14 -6.47 -9.08
CA ASP A 15 -33.94 -7.67 -8.88
C ASP A 15 -33.52 -8.45 -7.63
N GLY A 16 -34.48 -9.06 -6.95
CA GLY A 16 -34.22 -9.96 -5.83
C GLY A 16 -35.45 -10.26 -4.96
N PRO A 17 -35.36 -11.26 -4.07
CA PRO A 17 -36.46 -11.60 -3.17
C PRO A 17 -36.59 -10.57 -2.04
N GLY A 18 -37.83 -10.32 -1.61
CA GLY A 18 -38.13 -9.48 -0.45
C GLY A 18 -38.67 -8.09 -0.82
N LYS A 19 -38.81 -7.24 0.20
CA LYS A 19 -39.33 -5.88 0.02
C LYS A 19 -38.26 -4.97 -0.59
N ALA A 20 -38.60 -4.31 -1.71
CA ALA A 20 -37.82 -3.22 -2.26
C ALA A 20 -38.05 -1.93 -1.48
N PHE A 21 -36.99 -1.15 -1.27
CA PHE A 21 -37.04 0.14 -0.60
C PHE A 21 -36.50 1.23 -1.52
N PRO A 22 -37.17 2.40 -1.58
CA PRO A 22 -36.63 3.56 -2.25
C PRO A 22 -35.65 4.31 -1.32
N LEU A 23 -34.46 4.60 -1.83
CA LEU A 23 -33.47 5.48 -1.21
C LEU A 23 -33.35 6.71 -2.12
N VAL A 24 -33.73 7.89 -1.62
CA VAL A 24 -33.77 9.13 -2.41
C VAL A 24 -33.06 10.23 -1.63
N PRO A 25 -31.76 10.46 -1.89
CA PRO A 25 -30.99 11.49 -1.23
C PRO A 25 -31.54 12.88 -1.52
N LYS A 26 -31.37 13.80 -0.57
CA LYS A 26 -31.72 15.22 -0.73
C LYS A 26 -30.53 16.12 -0.40
N PRO A 27 -30.35 17.26 -1.10
CA PRO A 27 -31.10 17.71 -2.28
C PRO A 27 -30.78 16.87 -3.53
N ARG A 28 -31.46 17.09 -4.66
CA ARG A 28 -31.17 16.34 -5.89
C ARG A 28 -29.78 16.69 -6.41
N SER A 29 -28.93 15.68 -6.61
CA SER A 29 -27.59 15.83 -7.20
C SER A 29 -27.64 16.06 -8.72
N SER A 30 -26.59 16.65 -9.28
CA SER A 30 -26.34 16.70 -10.72
C SER A 30 -25.81 15.38 -11.29
N VAL A 31 -25.42 14.42 -10.44
CA VAL A 31 -24.94 13.09 -10.81
C VAL A 31 -26.13 12.13 -10.89
N PRO A 32 -26.48 11.56 -12.07
CA PRO A 32 -27.67 10.71 -12.21
C PRO A 32 -27.70 9.48 -11.31
N LEU A 33 -26.56 8.82 -11.12
CA LEU A 33 -26.45 7.64 -10.24
C LEU A 33 -26.66 7.96 -8.76
N GLN A 34 -26.68 9.25 -8.36
CA GLN A 34 -26.96 9.67 -6.98
C GLN A 34 -28.43 10.03 -6.75
N TRP A 35 -29.31 9.95 -7.75
CA TRP A 35 -30.70 10.44 -7.62
C TRP A 35 -31.59 9.55 -6.77
N ALA A 36 -31.57 8.25 -7.02
CA ALA A 36 -32.38 7.27 -6.31
C ALA A 36 -31.80 5.88 -6.50
N HIS A 37 -32.08 5.00 -5.54
CA HIS A 37 -31.89 3.56 -5.68
C HIS A 37 -33.16 2.86 -5.18
N VAL A 38 -33.70 1.92 -5.97
CA VAL A 38 -34.85 1.12 -5.56
C VAL A 38 -34.45 -0.34 -5.63
N GLY A 39 -34.33 -1.00 -4.47
CA GLY A 39 -33.82 -2.36 -4.45
C GLY A 39 -34.21 -3.15 -3.21
N PRO A 40 -34.28 -4.49 -3.32
CA PRO A 40 -34.49 -5.35 -2.17
C PRO A 40 -33.27 -5.33 -1.26
N GLY A 41 -33.53 -5.34 0.05
CA GLY A 41 -32.49 -5.40 1.08
C GLY A 41 -31.84 -4.07 1.45
N ALA A 42 -31.73 -3.09 0.55
CA ALA A 42 -31.05 -1.83 0.84
C ALA A 42 -31.98 -0.94 1.67
N ILE A 43 -31.82 -0.98 3.00
CA ILE A 43 -32.81 -0.39 3.90
C ILE A 43 -32.62 1.13 4.10
N PRO A 44 -33.72 1.89 4.25
CA PRO A 44 -33.66 3.35 4.41
C PRO A 44 -33.12 3.76 5.78
N ASN A 45 -32.49 4.93 5.87
CA ASN A 45 -31.86 5.44 7.10
C ASN A 45 -32.81 5.45 8.29
N ALA A 46 -34.08 5.86 8.10
CA ALA A 46 -35.09 5.84 9.16
C ALA A 46 -35.30 4.45 9.79
N LEU A 47 -35.17 3.38 9.00
CA LEU A 47 -35.25 2.00 9.52
C LEU A 47 -33.92 1.56 10.12
N VAL A 48 -32.81 1.85 9.44
CA VAL A 48 -31.45 1.56 9.89
C VAL A 48 -31.18 2.14 11.28
N ASP A 49 -31.52 3.42 11.49
CA ASP A 49 -31.22 4.18 12.69
C ASP A 49 -32.21 3.90 13.85
N THR A 50 -33.14 2.95 13.68
CA THR A 50 -34.07 2.58 14.76
C THR A 50 -33.29 1.94 15.91
N PRO A 51 -33.33 2.50 17.14
CA PRO A 51 -32.63 1.94 18.29
C PRO A 51 -33.12 0.53 18.62
N CYS A 52 -32.21 -0.37 19.00
CA CYS A 52 -32.57 -1.74 19.38
C CYS A 52 -33.56 -1.78 20.55
N THR A 53 -33.46 -0.84 21.49
CA THR A 53 -34.39 -0.70 22.64
C THR A 53 -35.83 -0.45 22.22
N ALA A 54 -36.09 0.03 21.00
CA ALA A 54 -37.42 0.28 20.46
C ALA A 54 -38.00 -0.91 19.65
N ILE A 55 -37.30 -2.05 19.61
CA ILE A 55 -37.65 -3.21 18.79
C ILE A 55 -37.77 -4.45 19.67
N SER A 56 -38.96 -5.06 19.73
CA SER A 56 -39.13 -6.38 20.32
C SER A 56 -38.65 -7.49 19.37
N ILE A 57 -38.27 -8.64 19.91
CA ILE A 57 -37.80 -9.79 19.10
C ILE A 57 -38.79 -10.23 18.00
N LYS A 58 -40.10 -10.18 18.29
CA LYS A 58 -41.17 -10.48 17.32
C LYS A 58 -41.21 -9.45 16.19
N LYS A 59 -41.06 -8.16 16.53
CA LYS A 59 -41.00 -7.06 15.55
C LYS A 59 -39.73 -7.17 14.70
N LEU A 60 -38.59 -7.48 15.32
CA LEU A 60 -37.31 -7.72 14.65
C LEU A 60 -37.44 -8.84 13.60
N LEU A 61 -37.94 -10.02 13.99
CA LEU A 61 -38.14 -11.14 13.06
C LEU A 61 -39.07 -10.77 11.91
N LYS A 62 -40.17 -10.06 12.19
CA LYS A 62 -41.11 -9.60 11.15
C LYS A 62 -40.41 -8.66 10.16
N LEU A 63 -39.60 -7.71 10.62
CA LEU A 63 -38.84 -6.81 9.77
C LEU A 63 -37.86 -7.59 8.89
N LEU A 64 -37.06 -8.49 9.47
CA LEU A 64 -36.08 -9.29 8.73
C LEU A 64 -36.77 -10.19 7.70
N ASN A 65 -37.84 -10.89 8.08
CA ASN A 65 -38.63 -11.70 7.15
C ASN A 65 -39.16 -10.88 5.97
N ASN A 66 -39.67 -9.67 6.22
CA ASN A 66 -40.14 -8.77 5.16
C ASN A 66 -39.00 -8.33 4.24
N ILE A 67 -37.84 -7.97 4.81
CA ILE A 67 -36.68 -7.51 4.04
C ILE A 67 -36.13 -8.64 3.16
N PHE A 68 -36.04 -9.87 3.69
CA PHE A 68 -35.49 -11.02 2.98
C PHE A 68 -36.50 -11.81 2.15
N GLY A 69 -37.80 -11.49 2.25
CA GLY A 69 -38.87 -12.26 1.62
C GLY A 69 -39.01 -13.68 2.20
N THR A 70 -38.68 -13.86 3.48
CA THR A 70 -38.77 -15.15 4.18
C THR A 70 -39.98 -15.19 5.12
N ARG A 71 -40.28 -16.39 5.65
CA ARG A 71 -41.36 -16.62 6.61
C ARG A 71 -40.89 -17.49 7.79
N TYR A 72 -39.68 -17.24 8.29
CA TYR A 72 -39.15 -18.04 9.40
C TYR A 72 -39.98 -17.81 10.67
N PRO A 73 -40.39 -18.88 11.37
CA PRO A 73 -40.97 -18.77 12.71
C PRO A 73 -39.86 -18.61 13.76
N LEU A 74 -40.17 -18.03 14.92
CA LEU A 74 -39.22 -17.94 16.05
C LEU A 74 -38.68 -19.31 16.47
N GLY A 75 -39.51 -20.36 16.38
CA GLY A 75 -39.13 -21.73 16.69
C GLY A 75 -38.15 -22.38 15.70
N LYS A 76 -37.68 -21.68 14.66
CA LYS A 76 -36.59 -22.18 13.81
C LYS A 76 -35.35 -22.38 14.69
N PRO A 77 -34.69 -23.56 14.65
CA PRO A 77 -33.56 -23.86 15.53
C PRO A 77 -32.49 -22.76 15.53
N GLY A 78 -32.15 -22.27 16.73
CA GLY A 78 -31.11 -21.25 16.94
C GLY A 78 -31.47 -19.81 16.58
N LEU A 79 -32.57 -19.56 15.86
CA LEU A 79 -32.92 -18.22 15.36
C LEU A 79 -33.22 -17.25 16.49
N GLU A 80 -34.12 -17.60 17.42
CA GLU A 80 -34.49 -16.75 18.56
C GLU A 80 -33.25 -16.32 19.37
N ARG A 81 -32.36 -17.26 19.68
CA ARG A 81 -31.08 -16.98 20.36
C ARG A 81 -30.21 -16.00 19.58
N CYS A 82 -30.13 -16.12 18.25
CA CYS A 82 -29.36 -15.19 17.42
C CYS A 82 -29.98 -13.79 17.42
N LEU A 83 -31.30 -13.71 17.25
CA LEU A 83 -32.01 -12.43 17.27
C LEU A 83 -31.84 -11.71 18.60
N ASP A 84 -32.00 -12.44 19.70
CA ASP A 84 -31.82 -11.91 21.05
C ASP A 84 -30.39 -11.41 21.29
N HIS A 85 -29.39 -12.22 20.91
CA HIS A 85 -27.99 -11.83 21.02
C HIS A 85 -27.68 -10.52 20.29
N PHE A 86 -28.05 -10.41 19.01
CA PHE A 86 -27.74 -9.21 18.22
C PHE A 86 -28.55 -7.99 18.67
N LEU A 87 -29.78 -8.18 19.15
CA LEU A 87 -30.58 -7.09 19.69
C LEU A 87 -29.93 -6.46 20.94
N HIS A 88 -29.26 -7.27 21.75
CA HIS A 88 -28.55 -6.79 22.96
C HIS A 88 -27.13 -6.29 22.68
N SER A 89 -26.44 -6.81 21.66
CA SER A 89 -25.05 -6.42 21.34
C SER A 89 -24.94 -5.28 20.32
N SER A 90 -26.02 -4.95 19.62
CA SER A 90 -26.05 -3.91 18.59
C SER A 90 -26.73 -2.63 19.08
N ARG A 91 -26.30 -1.48 18.57
CA ARG A 91 -26.88 -0.17 18.93
C ARG A 91 -28.23 0.08 18.26
N ASP A 92 -28.33 -0.31 16.99
CA ASP A 92 -29.48 -0.04 16.13
C ASP A 92 -29.80 -1.23 15.22
N PHE A 93 -30.94 -1.14 14.55
CA PHE A 93 -31.40 -2.15 13.61
C PHE A 93 -30.43 -2.35 12.43
N GLY A 94 -29.75 -1.30 11.99
CA GLY A 94 -28.72 -1.36 10.95
C GLY A 94 -27.64 -2.38 11.27
N GLN A 95 -27.07 -2.30 12.47
CA GLN A 95 -26.04 -3.25 12.91
C GLN A 95 -26.59 -4.69 12.98
N VAL A 96 -27.77 -4.89 13.59
CA VAL A 96 -28.42 -6.21 13.66
C VAL A 96 -28.63 -6.79 12.25
N TYR A 97 -29.16 -5.98 11.35
CA TYR A 97 -29.39 -6.35 9.96
C TYR A 97 -28.08 -6.71 9.27
N GLY A 98 -27.04 -5.87 9.41
CA GLY A 98 -25.71 -6.08 8.83
C GLY A 98 -25.08 -7.42 9.23
N PHE A 99 -25.07 -7.73 10.53
CA PHE A 99 -24.54 -9.01 11.04
C PHE A 99 -25.34 -10.23 10.54
N LEU A 100 -26.67 -10.11 10.42
CA LEU A 100 -27.53 -11.24 10.05
C LEU A 100 -27.64 -11.44 8.53
N ARG A 101 -27.45 -10.39 7.72
CA ARG A 101 -27.82 -10.39 6.29
C ARG A 101 -27.16 -11.49 5.48
N ARG A 102 -25.87 -11.73 5.71
CA ARG A 102 -25.14 -12.76 4.99
C ARG A 102 -25.47 -14.18 5.46
N HIS A 103 -25.91 -14.30 6.72
CA HIS A 103 -26.16 -15.56 7.39
C HIS A 103 -27.64 -15.95 7.44
N TRP A 104 -28.52 -15.12 6.87
CA TRP A 104 -29.96 -15.30 7.01
C TRP A 104 -30.49 -16.65 6.48
N LYS A 105 -29.82 -17.20 5.45
CA LYS A 105 -30.15 -18.52 4.89
C LYS A 105 -29.34 -19.67 5.49
N SER A 106 -28.45 -19.38 6.44
CA SER A 106 -27.56 -20.35 7.07
C SER A 106 -28.24 -21.06 8.25
N ASP A 107 -27.53 -22.02 8.85
CA ASP A 107 -27.92 -22.64 10.11
C ASP A 107 -27.64 -21.69 11.29
N PHE A 108 -28.70 -21.22 11.93
CA PHE A 108 -28.61 -20.30 13.08
C PHE A 108 -28.06 -20.99 14.35
N THR A 109 -28.09 -22.33 14.44
CA THR A 109 -27.57 -23.02 15.63
C THR A 109 -26.06 -22.83 15.81
N GLN A 110 -25.33 -22.71 14.70
CA GLN A 110 -23.88 -22.55 14.65
C GLN A 110 -23.43 -21.10 14.42
N LEU A 111 -24.35 -20.16 14.19
CA LEU A 111 -24.01 -18.80 13.79
C LEU A 111 -23.23 -18.02 14.86
N LEU A 112 -23.68 -18.03 16.12
CA LEU A 112 -23.00 -17.30 17.19
C LEU A 112 -21.59 -17.87 17.48
N PRO A 113 -21.40 -19.21 17.62
CA PRO A 113 -20.07 -19.80 17.70
C PRO A 113 -19.16 -19.42 16.53
N TYR A 114 -19.69 -19.47 15.30
CA TYR A 114 -18.96 -19.10 14.09
C TYR A 114 -18.50 -17.64 14.11
N ILE A 115 -19.37 -16.69 14.44
CA ILE A 115 -19.00 -15.28 14.51
C ILE A 115 -17.96 -15.04 15.60
N ALA A 116 -18.12 -15.65 16.77
CA ALA A 116 -17.15 -15.54 17.85
C ALA A 116 -15.78 -16.13 17.47
N GLU A 117 -15.74 -17.23 16.72
CA GLU A 117 -14.52 -17.79 16.14
C GLU A 117 -13.88 -16.81 15.15
N LYS A 118 -14.66 -16.24 14.22
CA LYS A 118 -14.15 -15.26 13.25
C LYS A 118 -13.64 -13.98 13.89
N GLN A 119 -14.27 -13.52 14.96
CA GLN A 119 -13.74 -12.42 15.75
C GLN A 119 -12.38 -12.77 16.35
N ARG A 120 -12.25 -13.94 17.00
CA ARG A 120 -10.96 -14.36 17.59
C ARG A 120 -9.86 -14.53 16.54
N GLU A 121 -10.17 -15.11 15.38
CA GLU A 121 -9.23 -15.22 14.25
C GLU A 121 -8.77 -13.83 13.76
N ASP A 122 -9.70 -12.89 13.65
CA ASP A 122 -9.44 -11.53 13.18
C ASP A 122 -8.55 -10.73 14.16
N GLU A 123 -8.83 -10.86 15.45
CA GLU A 123 -8.02 -10.29 16.53
C GLU A 123 -6.63 -10.94 16.59
N ALA A 124 -6.54 -12.26 16.49
CA ALA A 124 -5.26 -12.98 16.46
C ALA A 124 -4.42 -12.55 15.25
N THR A 125 -5.03 -12.51 14.04
CA THR A 125 -4.34 -12.07 12.82
C THR A 125 -3.70 -10.69 12.98
N ARG A 126 -4.35 -9.75 13.68
CA ARG A 126 -3.81 -8.40 13.91
C ARG A 126 -2.73 -8.36 14.96
N ARG A 127 -2.88 -9.12 16.05
CA ARG A 127 -1.84 -9.25 17.07
C ARG A 127 -0.59 -9.90 16.48
N ASP A 128 -0.74 -10.98 15.75
CA ASP A 128 0.37 -11.73 15.16
C ASP A 128 1.04 -10.97 14.00
N ALA A 129 0.29 -10.08 13.32
CA ALA A 129 0.86 -9.19 12.31
C ALA A 129 1.77 -8.13 12.92
N LEU A 130 1.48 -7.64 14.14
CA LEU A 130 2.32 -6.69 14.88
C LEU A 130 3.29 -7.45 15.79
N ASP A 131 4.36 -7.98 15.21
CA ASP A 131 5.41 -8.69 15.94
C ASP A 131 6.65 -7.81 16.09
N GLY A 132 7.15 -7.67 17.32
CA GLY A 132 8.41 -7.02 17.61
C GLY A 132 8.53 -5.53 17.26
N GLY A 133 7.46 -4.82 16.86
CA GLY A 133 7.52 -3.40 16.46
C GLY A 133 7.55 -3.15 14.95
N TYR A 134 7.25 -4.17 14.14
CA TYR A 134 7.00 -4.04 12.70
C TYR A 134 5.80 -4.92 12.29
N ILE A 135 5.38 -4.81 11.03
CA ILE A 135 4.30 -5.62 10.46
C ILE A 135 4.91 -6.81 9.72
N SER A 136 4.76 -8.01 10.30
CA SER A 136 5.32 -9.27 9.79
C SER A 136 4.62 -9.80 8.52
N ASN A 137 3.40 -9.31 8.25
CA ASN A 137 2.61 -9.71 7.09
C ASN A 137 1.98 -8.47 6.45
N SER A 138 2.42 -8.07 5.25
CA SER A 138 1.84 -6.95 4.51
C SER A 138 0.42 -7.19 3.97
N ARG A 139 -0.15 -8.40 4.17
CA ARG A 139 -1.45 -8.82 3.62
C ARG A 139 -2.53 -8.92 4.68
N VAL A 140 -2.60 -7.95 5.58
CA VAL A 140 -3.65 -7.87 6.62
C VAL A 140 -4.93 -7.29 5.99
N PRO A 141 -6.10 -7.97 6.14
CA PRO A 141 -7.37 -7.43 5.65
C PRO A 141 -7.78 -6.17 6.44
N PRO A 142 -8.59 -5.28 5.85
CA PRO A 142 -9.00 -4.07 6.55
C PRO A 142 -9.80 -4.41 7.80
N ARG A 143 -9.68 -3.61 8.85
CA ARG A 143 -10.39 -3.80 10.12
C ARG A 143 -11.90 -3.72 9.96
N ARG A 144 -12.36 -2.81 9.09
CA ARG A 144 -13.77 -2.51 8.91
C ARG A 144 -14.11 -2.34 7.44
N VAL A 145 -15.40 -2.44 7.16
CA VAL A 145 -16.01 -2.30 5.84
C VAL A 145 -17.38 -1.67 6.00
N TRP A 146 -17.73 -0.79 5.08
CA TRP A 146 -19.06 -0.19 5.01
C TRP A 146 -20.00 -1.12 4.25
N ASP A 147 -20.99 -1.69 4.94
CA ASP A 147 -22.09 -2.40 4.31
C ASP A 147 -23.15 -1.40 3.84
N LEU A 148 -23.26 -1.23 2.53
CA LEU A 148 -24.21 -0.28 1.92
C LEU A 148 -25.66 -0.70 2.14
N TYR A 149 -25.93 -1.98 2.39
CA TYR A 149 -27.29 -2.46 2.63
C TYR A 149 -27.79 -2.06 4.02
N SER A 150 -26.97 -2.24 5.05
CA SER A 150 -27.28 -1.80 6.43
C SER A 150 -26.93 -0.34 6.71
N ASN A 151 -26.17 0.31 5.83
CA ASN A 151 -25.58 1.63 6.08
C ASN A 151 -24.79 1.72 7.39
N ARG A 152 -24.01 0.67 7.68
CA ARG A 152 -23.14 0.60 8.85
C ARG A 152 -21.75 0.14 8.47
N VAL A 153 -20.75 0.72 9.14
CA VAL A 153 -19.40 0.20 9.17
C VAL A 153 -19.37 -0.96 10.14
N LEU A 154 -19.04 -2.14 9.62
CA LEU A 154 -18.99 -3.39 10.36
C LEU A 154 -17.53 -3.88 10.43
N PRO A 155 -17.15 -4.59 11.50
CA PRO A 155 -15.87 -5.27 11.51
C PRO A 155 -15.82 -6.34 10.41
N ILE A 156 -14.66 -6.56 9.82
CA ILE A 156 -14.51 -7.44 8.66
C ILE A 156 -14.99 -8.88 8.92
N TYR A 157 -14.85 -9.36 10.17
CA TYR A 157 -15.31 -10.70 10.55
C TYR A 157 -16.83 -10.88 10.43
N ALA A 158 -17.61 -9.79 10.49
CA ALA A 158 -19.07 -9.82 10.32
C ALA A 158 -19.49 -10.29 8.91
N MET A 159 -18.63 -10.14 7.92
CA MET A 159 -18.90 -10.58 6.55
C MET A 159 -18.58 -12.06 6.32
N GLY A 160 -17.95 -12.77 7.26
CA GLY A 160 -17.41 -14.12 7.02
C GLY A 160 -16.31 -14.17 5.94
N ARG A 161 -15.58 -15.29 5.87
CA ARG A 161 -14.56 -15.51 4.82
C ARG A 161 -15.12 -16.32 3.67
N ASP A 162 -14.78 -15.95 2.43
CA ASP A 162 -14.94 -16.84 1.30
C ASP A 162 -13.84 -17.91 1.38
N ARG A 163 -14.16 -19.20 1.11
CA ARG A 163 -13.18 -20.31 1.18
C ARG A 163 -11.91 -20.08 0.34
N ASN A 164 -11.96 -19.18 -0.66
CA ASN A 164 -10.86 -18.85 -1.58
C ASN A 164 -10.34 -17.41 -1.43
N SER A 165 -10.72 -16.68 -0.37
CA SER A 165 -10.28 -15.30 -0.17
C SER A 165 -8.94 -15.22 0.56
N ARG A 166 -7.99 -14.40 0.05
CA ARG A 166 -6.76 -13.99 0.77
C ARG A 166 -7.09 -13.04 1.95
N GLY A 167 -8.04 -13.41 2.80
CA GLY A 167 -8.48 -12.62 3.95
C GLY A 167 -9.56 -11.56 3.67
N ILE A 168 -9.77 -11.14 2.41
CA ILE A 168 -10.81 -10.17 2.03
C ILE A 168 -11.80 -10.82 1.06
N SER A 169 -13.11 -10.75 1.33
CA SER A 169 -14.15 -11.31 0.43
C SER A 169 -14.09 -10.68 -0.97
N SER A 170 -14.39 -11.44 -2.02
CA SER A 170 -14.48 -10.91 -3.40
C SER A 170 -15.58 -9.85 -3.58
N HIS A 171 -16.48 -9.73 -2.62
CA HIS A 171 -17.60 -8.78 -2.64
C HIS A 171 -17.27 -7.40 -2.07
N VAL A 172 -16.06 -7.20 -1.55
CA VAL A 172 -15.61 -5.89 -1.04
C VAL A 172 -15.01 -5.11 -2.20
N TRP A 173 -15.69 -4.04 -2.61
CA TRP A 173 -15.13 -3.07 -3.55
C TRP A 173 -14.38 -2.00 -2.78
N THR A 174 -13.56 -1.23 -3.48
CA THR A 174 -12.85 -0.08 -2.90
C THR A 174 -13.40 1.22 -3.44
N VAL A 175 -13.25 2.27 -2.65
CA VAL A 175 -13.44 3.65 -3.11
C VAL A 175 -12.11 4.36 -2.99
N SER A 176 -11.65 4.99 -4.07
CA SER A 176 -10.52 5.90 -4.04
C SER A 176 -11.03 7.31 -4.29
N HIS A 177 -10.54 8.30 -3.57
CA HIS A 177 -11.01 9.67 -3.74
C HIS A 177 -9.92 10.70 -3.53
N SER A 178 -10.08 11.83 -4.21
CA SER A 178 -9.30 13.02 -3.93
C SER A 178 -9.92 13.82 -2.80
N TRP A 179 -9.12 14.74 -2.24
CA TRP A 179 -9.64 15.70 -1.30
C TRP A 179 -10.08 16.96 -2.03
N VAL A 180 -11.01 17.71 -1.45
CA VAL A 180 -11.28 19.09 -1.84
C VAL A 180 -10.44 20.06 -1.00
N GLN A 181 -10.48 21.35 -1.31
CA GLN A 181 -9.89 22.37 -0.45
C GLN A 181 -10.47 22.31 0.96
N GLU A 182 -9.67 22.61 1.97
CA GLU A 182 -10.07 22.50 3.39
C GLU A 182 -11.32 23.35 3.70
N SER A 183 -11.41 24.55 3.11
CA SER A 183 -12.59 25.44 3.22
C SER A 183 -13.87 24.86 2.62
N ALA A 184 -13.77 23.82 1.78
CA ALA A 184 -14.89 23.11 1.17
C ALA A 184 -15.11 21.72 1.81
N ARG A 185 -14.40 21.39 2.90
CA ARG A 185 -14.62 20.17 3.68
C ARG A 185 -15.52 20.46 4.88
N ILE A 186 -16.26 19.44 5.27
CA ILE A 186 -17.01 19.38 6.51
C ILE A 186 -16.70 18.07 7.20
N ASP A 187 -16.64 18.12 8.53
CA ASP A 187 -16.47 16.95 9.38
C ASP A 187 -17.84 16.54 9.94
N VAL A 188 -18.28 15.35 9.57
CA VAL A 188 -19.64 14.86 9.87
C VAL A 188 -19.58 13.72 10.87
N TRP A 189 -20.20 13.91 12.03
CA TRP A 189 -20.47 12.84 13.00
C TRP A 189 -21.70 12.05 12.52
N THR A 190 -21.54 10.74 12.31
CA THR A 190 -22.55 9.92 11.64
C THR A 190 -22.84 8.62 12.39
N PRO A 191 -24.10 8.12 12.39
CA PRO A 191 -24.40 6.80 12.94
C PRO A 191 -23.76 5.67 12.12
N ILE A 192 -23.31 5.94 10.88
CA ILE A 192 -22.72 4.94 9.97
C ILE A 192 -21.50 4.26 10.63
N ASN A 193 -20.61 5.02 11.26
CA ASN A 193 -19.48 4.50 12.04
C ASN A 193 -19.74 4.53 13.56
N GLY A 194 -21.01 4.60 13.98
CA GLY A 194 -21.39 4.64 15.38
C GLY A 194 -21.00 5.93 16.11
N TYR A 195 -20.80 7.05 15.41
CA TYR A 195 -20.34 8.31 16.00
C TYR A 195 -18.99 8.19 16.73
N GLU A 196 -18.12 7.27 16.28
CA GLU A 196 -16.82 7.03 16.92
C GLU A 196 -15.71 7.96 16.40
N TRP A 197 -15.85 8.50 15.20
CA TRP A 197 -14.97 9.56 14.66
C TRP A 197 -15.74 10.40 13.64
N PRO A 198 -15.32 11.65 13.38
CA PRO A 198 -15.90 12.45 12.32
C PRO A 198 -15.43 11.95 10.94
N VAL A 199 -16.30 12.10 9.95
CA VAL A 199 -16.02 11.77 8.55
C VAL A 199 -15.80 13.07 7.78
N SER A 200 -14.55 13.32 7.37
CA SER A 200 -14.22 14.51 6.57
C SER A 200 -14.63 14.31 5.13
N MET A 201 -15.47 15.19 4.57
CA MET A 201 -15.98 15.06 3.22
C MET A 201 -16.34 16.41 2.58
N PRO A 202 -16.55 16.48 1.25
CA PRO A 202 -16.97 17.73 0.61
C PRO A 202 -18.33 18.23 1.10
N SER A 203 -18.47 19.53 1.31
CA SER A 203 -19.72 20.17 1.75
C SER A 203 -20.85 20.11 0.73
N GLY A 204 -20.52 19.93 -0.55
CA GLY A 204 -21.47 19.85 -1.66
C GLY A 204 -22.17 18.49 -1.84
N THR A 205 -21.98 17.53 -0.93
CA THR A 205 -22.55 16.18 -1.04
C THR A 205 -22.82 15.57 0.33
N THR A 206 -23.39 14.36 0.37
CA THR A 206 -23.63 13.62 1.62
C THR A 206 -23.26 12.15 1.45
N LEU A 207 -23.00 11.44 2.56
CA LEU A 207 -22.76 10.00 2.52
C LEU A 207 -23.96 9.22 1.95
N GLU A 208 -25.16 9.79 1.98
CA GLU A 208 -26.34 9.20 1.36
C GLU A 208 -26.26 9.23 -0.18
N HIS A 209 -25.79 10.33 -0.77
CA HIS A 209 -25.53 10.41 -2.21
C HIS A 209 -24.50 9.37 -2.64
N VAL A 210 -23.38 9.31 -1.90
CA VAL A 210 -22.31 8.34 -2.14
C VAL A 210 -22.83 6.90 -2.02
N ARG A 211 -23.61 6.60 -0.97
CA ARG A 211 -24.23 5.28 -0.77
C ARG A 211 -25.11 4.87 -1.96
N VAL A 212 -25.97 5.77 -2.41
CA VAL A 212 -26.91 5.50 -3.53
C VAL A 212 -26.17 5.28 -4.83
N GLU A 213 -25.16 6.10 -5.13
CA GLU A 213 -24.32 5.88 -6.31
C GLU A 213 -23.60 4.53 -6.28
N LEU A 214 -22.98 4.18 -5.15
CA LEU A 214 -22.27 2.91 -5.03
C LEU A 214 -23.23 1.70 -5.13
N LEU A 215 -24.45 1.79 -4.59
CA LEU A 215 -25.48 0.77 -4.76
C LEU A 215 -25.90 0.62 -6.24
N ASN A 216 -26.08 1.74 -6.94
CA ASN A 216 -26.45 1.75 -8.36
C ASN A 216 -25.33 1.24 -9.27
N LEU A 217 -24.07 1.36 -8.86
CA LEU A 217 -22.93 0.72 -9.50
C LEU A 217 -22.84 -0.80 -9.21
N GLY A 218 -23.65 -1.31 -8.27
CA GLY A 218 -23.72 -2.73 -7.92
C GLY A 218 -22.91 -3.12 -6.68
N ALA A 219 -22.32 -2.16 -5.96
CA ALA A 219 -21.57 -2.45 -4.76
C ALA A 219 -22.46 -2.91 -3.61
N ARG A 220 -21.90 -3.74 -2.72
CA ARG A 220 -22.60 -4.23 -1.52
C ARG A 220 -21.82 -3.90 -0.25
N TYR A 221 -20.51 -4.14 -0.30
CA TYR A 221 -19.57 -3.82 0.75
C TYR A 221 -18.46 -2.96 0.14
N ILE A 222 -18.11 -1.89 0.85
CA ILE A 222 -17.14 -0.90 0.42
C ILE A 222 -16.06 -0.79 1.47
N TRP A 223 -14.81 -0.74 1.04
CA TRP A 223 -13.77 -0.11 1.82
C TRP A 223 -13.60 1.35 1.37
N LEU A 224 -13.85 2.27 2.29
CA LEU A 224 -13.67 3.71 2.13
C LEU A 224 -12.87 4.19 3.34
N ASP A 225 -11.64 4.65 3.11
CA ASP A 225 -10.67 5.04 4.15
C ASP A 225 -11.27 5.93 5.25
N ILE A 226 -11.98 7.01 4.90
CA ILE A 226 -12.58 7.94 5.87
C ILE A 226 -13.68 7.33 6.75
N LEU A 227 -14.25 6.18 6.35
CA LEU A 227 -15.26 5.45 7.10
C LEU A 227 -14.72 4.17 7.76
N CYS A 228 -13.74 3.52 7.15
CA CYS A 228 -13.26 2.20 7.57
C CYS A 228 -12.02 2.28 8.45
N LEU A 229 -11.25 3.37 8.36
CA LEU A 229 -10.17 3.71 9.27
C LEU A 229 -10.67 4.73 10.30
N ARG A 230 -10.27 4.54 11.55
CA ARG A 230 -10.54 5.52 12.62
C ARG A 230 -9.85 6.83 12.26
N GLN A 231 -10.59 7.93 12.20
CA GLN A 231 -10.05 9.26 11.88
C GLN A 231 -9.74 10.04 13.16
N ARG A 232 -8.99 11.14 13.02
CA ARG A 232 -8.81 12.09 14.13
C ARG A 232 -10.16 12.63 14.59
N GLY A 233 -10.36 12.71 15.90
CA GLY A 233 -11.66 13.01 16.47
C GLY A 233 -11.55 13.57 17.88
N ARG A 234 -12.24 12.91 18.83
CA ARG A 234 -12.19 13.31 20.24
C ARG A 234 -10.86 12.93 20.86
N VAL A 235 -10.43 13.70 21.85
CA VAL A 235 -9.14 13.52 22.52
C VAL A 235 -9.02 12.13 23.16
N GLU A 236 -10.10 11.63 23.77
CA GLU A 236 -10.16 10.31 24.40
C GLU A 236 -9.99 9.14 23.42
N ASP A 237 -10.25 9.34 22.13
CA ASP A 237 -10.17 8.30 21.09
C ASP A 237 -8.81 8.30 20.35
N GLU A 238 -7.96 9.31 20.57
CA GLU A 238 -6.72 9.50 19.83
C GLU A 238 -5.68 8.39 20.10
N GLU A 239 -5.59 7.87 21.32
CA GLU A 239 -4.67 6.78 21.63
C GLU A 239 -5.10 5.48 20.94
N GLN A 240 -6.40 5.20 20.90
CA GLN A 240 -6.93 4.06 20.14
C GLN A 240 -6.70 4.24 18.64
N ARG A 241 -6.87 5.46 18.10
CA ARG A 241 -6.58 5.77 16.70
C ARG A 241 -5.12 5.50 16.35
N LYS A 242 -4.18 6.02 17.14
CA LYS A 242 -2.74 5.80 16.92
C LYS A 242 -2.40 4.31 16.96
N GLU A 243 -2.97 3.57 17.91
CA GLU A 243 -2.74 2.12 18.01
C GLU A 243 -3.30 1.36 16.80
N GLU A 244 -4.50 1.70 16.32
CA GLU A 244 -5.04 1.12 15.08
C GLU A 244 -4.18 1.51 13.87
N TRP A 245 -3.71 2.76 13.79
CA TRP A 245 -2.94 3.27 12.66
C TRP A 245 -1.58 2.60 12.48
N LYS A 246 -0.93 2.16 13.57
CA LYS A 246 0.32 1.38 13.49
C LYS A 246 0.24 0.25 12.48
N LEU A 247 -0.92 -0.40 12.37
CA LEU A 247 -1.18 -1.52 11.46
C LEU A 247 -2.02 -1.12 10.24
N ASP A 248 -3.12 -0.40 10.47
CA ASP A 248 -4.17 -0.23 9.48
C ASP A 248 -3.76 0.76 8.36
N VAL A 249 -2.93 1.77 8.66
CA VAL A 249 -2.45 2.73 7.64
C VAL A 249 -1.40 2.10 6.70
N PRO A 250 -0.35 1.41 7.20
CA PRO A 250 0.61 0.76 6.32
C PRO A 250 0.01 -0.32 5.44
N THR A 251 -1.15 -0.89 5.80
CA THR A 251 -1.76 -2.01 5.08
C THR A 251 -2.83 -1.61 4.05
N ILE A 252 -3.05 -0.31 3.84
CA ILE A 252 -4.06 0.21 2.88
C ILE A 252 -3.85 -0.33 1.47
N GLY A 253 -2.60 -0.35 0.98
CA GLY A 253 -2.32 -0.78 -0.40
C GLY A 253 -2.75 -2.23 -0.69
N PHE A 254 -2.78 -3.12 0.32
CA PHE A 254 -3.28 -4.48 0.14
C PHE A 254 -4.77 -4.51 -0.22
N VAL A 255 -5.56 -3.56 0.26
CA VAL A 255 -6.99 -3.50 -0.05
C VAL A 255 -7.21 -3.26 -1.56
N TYR A 256 -6.32 -2.50 -2.20
CA TYR A 256 -6.38 -2.16 -3.63
C TYR A 256 -5.61 -3.12 -4.54
N SER A 257 -4.82 -4.06 -3.99
CA SER A 257 -3.96 -4.94 -4.79
C SER A 257 -4.70 -6.04 -5.57
N PHE A 258 -6.04 -6.02 -5.62
CA PHE A 258 -6.87 -7.06 -6.24
C PHE A 258 -7.43 -6.61 -7.60
N ARG A 259 -6.83 -7.12 -8.68
CA ARG A 259 -7.10 -6.66 -10.06
C ARG A 259 -8.53 -6.82 -10.56
N ASN A 260 -9.27 -7.79 -10.06
CA ASN A 260 -10.65 -8.06 -10.50
C ASN A 260 -11.69 -7.45 -9.56
N ARG A 261 -11.26 -6.57 -8.64
CA ARG A 261 -12.17 -5.87 -7.74
C ARG A 261 -12.40 -4.45 -8.24
N PRO A 262 -13.66 -4.05 -8.41
CA PRO A 262 -13.97 -2.70 -8.79
C PRO A 262 -13.49 -1.69 -7.74
N CYS A 263 -12.91 -0.59 -8.21
CA CYS A 263 -12.55 0.58 -7.43
C CYS A 263 -13.31 1.79 -7.97
N VAL A 264 -14.26 2.32 -7.21
CA VAL A 264 -14.96 3.55 -7.62
C VAL A 264 -14.07 4.74 -7.28
N THR A 265 -13.62 5.46 -8.31
CA THR A 265 -12.64 6.53 -8.19
C THR A 265 -13.30 7.89 -8.37
N TYR A 266 -13.30 8.71 -7.32
CA TYR A 266 -13.78 10.09 -7.34
C TYR A 266 -12.60 11.04 -7.53
N PHE A 267 -12.34 11.44 -8.78
CA PHE A 267 -11.17 12.25 -9.14
C PHE A 267 -11.20 13.68 -8.57
N ASN A 268 -12.40 14.22 -8.32
CA ASN A 268 -12.64 15.64 -8.00
C ASN A 268 -13.07 15.88 -6.54
N GLY A 269 -13.21 14.81 -5.76
CA GLY A 269 -13.72 14.83 -4.40
C GLY A 269 -14.81 13.79 -4.24
N LEU A 270 -14.82 13.10 -3.10
CA LEU A 270 -15.80 12.04 -2.81
C LEU A 270 -17.23 12.54 -3.03
N GLY A 271 -18.01 11.84 -3.87
CA GLY A 271 -19.42 12.15 -4.13
C GLY A 271 -19.66 13.41 -4.97
N LEU A 272 -18.63 14.11 -5.45
CA LEU A 272 -18.77 15.26 -6.33
C LEU A 272 -18.83 14.84 -7.81
N PRO A 273 -19.44 15.68 -8.68
CA PRO A 273 -19.44 15.44 -10.12
C PRO A 273 -18.02 15.31 -10.69
N PHE A 274 -17.86 14.37 -11.62
CA PHE A 274 -16.64 14.23 -12.39
C PHE A 274 -16.49 15.41 -13.35
N ASP A 275 -15.41 16.19 -13.18
CA ASP A 275 -15.04 17.29 -14.06
C ASP A 275 -13.61 17.06 -14.61
N PRO A 276 -13.46 16.73 -15.91
CA PRO A 276 -12.16 16.51 -16.55
C PRO A 276 -11.48 17.81 -17.01
N SER A 277 -11.97 18.98 -16.63
CA SER A 277 -11.44 20.27 -17.08
C SER A 277 -9.94 20.41 -16.73
N PRO A 278 -9.12 20.96 -17.63
CA PRO A 278 -7.68 21.14 -17.37
C PRO A 278 -7.37 21.92 -16.09
N GLN A 279 -8.23 22.86 -15.72
CA GLN A 279 -8.10 23.68 -14.51
C GLN A 279 -8.17 22.81 -13.25
N VAL A 280 -9.11 21.86 -13.19
CA VAL A 280 -9.26 20.98 -12.02
C VAL A 280 -8.13 19.96 -11.93
N LEU A 281 -7.62 19.46 -13.08
CA LEU A 281 -6.48 18.53 -13.11
C LEU A 281 -5.19 19.12 -12.51
N SER A 282 -5.03 20.45 -12.60
CA SER A 282 -3.86 21.15 -12.08
C SER A 282 -3.84 21.36 -10.57
N SER A 283 -4.95 21.08 -9.87
CA SER A 283 -5.03 21.23 -8.43
C SER A 283 -4.15 20.21 -7.70
N ASP A 284 -3.34 20.64 -6.74
CA ASP A 284 -2.55 19.74 -5.88
C ASP A 284 -3.40 18.74 -5.08
N ARG A 285 -4.70 19.04 -4.92
CA ARG A 285 -5.66 18.17 -4.26
C ARG A 285 -6.28 17.14 -5.21
N HIS A 286 -6.14 17.32 -6.52
CA HIS A 286 -6.63 16.39 -7.53
C HIS A 286 -6.03 15.00 -7.35
N TRP A 287 -6.78 13.97 -7.71
CA TRP A 287 -6.43 12.58 -7.45
C TRP A 287 -5.03 12.19 -7.95
N PHE A 288 -4.62 12.61 -9.16
CA PHE A 288 -3.28 12.30 -9.70
C PHE A 288 -2.13 12.94 -8.94
N ASN A 289 -2.41 14.04 -8.24
CA ASN A 289 -1.39 14.82 -7.55
C ASN A 289 -1.26 14.39 -6.09
N ARG A 290 -2.07 13.44 -5.60
CA ARG A 290 -2.00 12.94 -4.22
C ARG A 290 -1.11 11.73 -4.08
N ILE A 291 -0.36 11.66 -2.98
CA ILE A 291 0.61 10.58 -2.78
C ILE A 291 -0.04 9.20 -2.55
N TRP A 292 -1.06 9.15 -1.69
CA TRP A 292 -1.71 7.89 -1.32
C TRP A 292 -2.44 7.22 -2.50
N THR A 293 -2.87 8.00 -3.50
CA THR A 293 -3.60 7.46 -4.64
C THR A 293 -2.73 6.61 -5.57
N VAL A 294 -1.38 6.66 -5.46
CA VAL A 294 -0.49 5.78 -6.23
C VAL A 294 -0.77 4.31 -5.91
N GLN A 295 -0.87 3.97 -4.62
CA GLN A 295 -1.16 2.60 -4.19
C GLN A 295 -2.63 2.20 -4.37
N GLU A 296 -3.50 3.17 -4.63
CA GLU A 296 -4.94 2.97 -4.88
C GLU A 296 -5.26 2.81 -6.38
N ALA A 297 -4.27 3.00 -7.26
CA ALA A 297 -4.42 2.88 -8.70
C ALA A 297 -4.62 1.43 -9.13
N THR A 298 -5.79 1.12 -9.72
CA THR A 298 -6.17 -0.22 -10.20
C THR A 298 -6.65 -0.18 -11.65
N ASN A 299 -6.56 -1.31 -12.35
CA ASN A 299 -7.08 -1.48 -13.71
C ASN A 299 -8.60 -1.75 -13.77
N SER A 300 -9.25 -2.02 -12.63
CA SER A 300 -10.69 -2.22 -12.50
C SER A 300 -11.37 -1.01 -11.87
N TRP A 301 -11.00 0.20 -12.30
CA TRP A 301 -11.59 1.42 -11.77
C TRP A 301 -12.92 1.75 -12.48
N LEU A 302 -13.83 2.43 -11.77
CA LEU A 302 -15.08 2.99 -12.27
C LEU A 302 -15.12 4.50 -11.92
N PRO A 303 -15.55 5.39 -12.81
CA PRO A 303 -15.61 6.83 -12.50
C PRO A 303 -16.78 7.10 -11.54
N GLY A 304 -16.46 7.53 -10.31
CA GLY A 304 -17.44 8.11 -9.41
C GLY A 304 -17.79 9.55 -9.84
N GLY A 305 -19.02 9.98 -9.56
CA GLY A 305 -19.52 11.30 -9.91
C GLY A 305 -19.89 11.46 -11.39
N ALA A 306 -20.00 10.38 -12.16
CA ALA A 306 -20.22 10.46 -13.59
C ALA A 306 -21.57 11.11 -13.93
N THR A 307 -21.54 12.23 -14.67
CA THR A 307 -22.75 12.99 -15.04
C THR A 307 -23.41 12.51 -16.35
N GLY A 308 -22.74 11.60 -17.08
CA GLY A 308 -23.14 11.15 -18.42
C GLY A 308 -22.78 12.13 -19.55
N VAL A 309 -22.27 13.32 -19.22
CA VAL A 309 -21.80 14.29 -20.22
C VAL A 309 -20.48 13.83 -20.82
N THR A 310 -20.47 13.59 -22.13
CA THR A 310 -19.25 13.21 -22.86
C THR A 310 -18.70 14.42 -23.60
N SER A 311 -17.63 15.03 -23.07
CA SER A 311 -16.93 16.15 -23.71
C SER A 311 -15.65 15.70 -24.43
N ALA A 312 -15.02 16.63 -25.16
CA ALA A 312 -13.67 16.42 -25.68
C ALA A 312 -12.67 16.18 -24.55
N ASP A 313 -12.78 16.94 -23.44
CA ASP A 313 -11.94 16.76 -22.26
C ASP A 313 -12.17 15.41 -21.57
N THR A 314 -13.41 14.91 -21.50
CA THR A 314 -13.70 13.55 -20.99
C THR A 314 -12.93 12.48 -21.78
N ARG A 315 -12.94 12.60 -23.11
CA ARG A 315 -12.23 11.66 -24.00
C ARG A 315 -10.72 11.81 -23.91
N ARG A 316 -10.22 13.03 -23.73
CA ARG A 316 -8.78 13.30 -23.50
C ARG A 316 -8.35 12.68 -22.18
N PHE A 317 -9.12 12.89 -21.12
CA PHE A 317 -8.87 12.35 -19.79
C PHE A 317 -8.67 10.83 -19.81
N PHE A 318 -9.63 10.08 -20.36
CA PHE A 318 -9.53 8.62 -20.42
C PHE A 318 -8.49 8.09 -21.40
N ARG A 319 -7.92 8.93 -22.27
CA ARG A 319 -6.83 8.54 -23.15
C ARG A 319 -5.46 8.77 -22.50
N GLU A 320 -5.32 9.91 -21.83
CA GLU A 320 -4.01 10.44 -21.41
C GLU A 320 -3.72 10.23 -19.92
N HIS A 321 -4.76 10.16 -19.09
CA HIS A 321 -4.64 10.18 -17.64
C HIS A 321 -5.08 8.88 -16.97
N LEU A 322 -5.23 7.77 -17.71
CA LEU A 322 -5.54 6.49 -17.07
C LEU A 322 -4.46 6.14 -16.03
N PRO A 323 -4.85 5.80 -14.79
CA PRO A 323 -3.87 5.48 -13.75
C PRO A 323 -2.98 4.32 -14.20
N ARG A 324 -1.65 4.52 -14.14
CA ARG A 324 -0.72 3.40 -14.22
C ARG A 324 -0.82 2.63 -12.90
N TYR A 325 -1.30 1.39 -12.96
CA TYR A 325 -1.40 0.52 -11.79
C TYR A 325 -0.02 -0.05 -11.45
N ILE A 326 0.20 -0.37 -10.16
CA ILE A 326 1.42 -1.07 -9.70
C ILE A 326 1.37 -2.51 -10.22
N PRO A 327 2.36 -2.99 -11.01
CA PRO A 327 2.41 -4.37 -11.47
C PRO A 327 2.48 -5.39 -10.33
N GLU A 328 2.03 -6.62 -10.59
CA GLU A 328 1.91 -7.66 -9.56
C GLU A 328 3.26 -8.07 -8.96
N GLU A 329 3.23 -8.52 -7.71
CA GLU A 329 4.33 -9.18 -6.97
C GLU A 329 5.12 -10.26 -7.75
N ARG A 330 4.56 -10.82 -8.82
CA ARG A 330 5.15 -11.93 -9.60
C ARG A 330 5.89 -11.48 -10.84
N ASP A 331 5.85 -10.20 -11.19
CA ASP A 331 6.68 -9.70 -12.27
C ASP A 331 8.09 -9.41 -11.74
N LEU A 332 8.90 -10.48 -11.63
CA LEU A 332 10.31 -10.40 -11.24
C LEU A 332 11.14 -9.51 -12.19
N TYR A 333 10.60 -9.17 -13.37
CA TYR A 333 11.23 -8.28 -14.35
C TYR A 333 10.78 -6.83 -14.19
N PHE A 334 9.80 -6.54 -13.33
CA PHE A 334 9.36 -5.18 -13.08
C PHE A 334 10.34 -4.46 -12.15
N ASP A 335 10.89 -3.35 -12.63
CA ASP A 335 11.79 -2.52 -11.86
C ASP A 335 10.99 -1.55 -10.96
N HIS A 336 10.63 -2.06 -9.78
CA HIS A 336 9.90 -1.31 -8.77
C HIS A 336 10.58 0.01 -8.38
N VAL A 337 11.92 0.02 -8.30
CA VAL A 337 12.70 1.22 -7.96
C VAL A 337 12.61 2.25 -9.07
N ALA A 338 12.69 1.82 -10.33
CA ALA A 338 12.54 2.70 -11.48
C ALA A 338 11.15 3.33 -11.57
N PHE A 339 10.12 2.60 -11.16
CA PHE A 339 8.75 3.10 -11.14
C PHE A 339 8.46 4.02 -9.95
N ALA A 340 9.05 3.73 -8.79
CA ALA A 340 8.72 4.39 -7.52
C ALA A 340 8.97 5.90 -7.55
N VAL A 341 10.15 6.32 -7.97
CA VAL A 341 10.54 7.73 -7.94
C VAL A 341 9.62 8.60 -8.83
N PRO A 342 9.41 8.29 -10.13
CA PRO A 342 8.53 9.09 -10.98
C PRO A 342 7.05 9.01 -10.57
N ALA A 343 6.64 7.93 -9.91
CA ALA A 343 5.27 7.81 -9.42
C ALA A 343 5.01 8.73 -8.23
N MET A 344 6.02 9.01 -7.41
CA MET A 344 5.90 9.78 -6.16
C MET A 344 6.37 11.24 -6.29
N GLN A 345 7.34 11.51 -7.16
CA GLN A 345 7.85 12.87 -7.40
C GLN A 345 6.74 13.81 -7.88
N GLY A 346 6.71 15.02 -7.32
CA GLY A 346 5.72 16.05 -7.66
C GLY A 346 4.33 15.84 -7.08
N ARG A 347 4.08 14.75 -6.35
CA ARG A 347 2.81 14.52 -5.66
C ARG A 347 2.78 15.16 -4.27
N HIS A 348 1.67 15.79 -3.95
CA HIS A 348 1.33 16.36 -2.66
C HIS A 348 1.02 15.27 -1.63
N CYS A 349 1.65 15.38 -0.46
CA CYS A 349 1.40 14.60 0.75
C CYS A 349 1.05 15.54 1.91
N THR A 350 0.36 15.05 2.96
CA THR A 350 0.11 15.89 4.15
C THR A 350 1.38 15.99 4.98
N THR A 351 2.12 14.88 5.06
CA THR A 351 3.43 14.81 5.70
C THR A 351 4.43 14.10 4.76
N GLU A 352 5.72 14.38 4.91
CA GLU A 352 6.77 13.63 4.20
C GLU A 352 6.78 12.15 4.61
N LEU A 353 6.37 11.84 5.84
CA LEU A 353 6.19 10.47 6.32
C LEU A 353 5.21 9.68 5.45
N ASP A 354 4.09 10.30 5.04
CA ASP A 354 3.11 9.67 4.13
C ASP A 354 3.75 9.27 2.79
N ARG A 355 4.70 10.06 2.31
CA ARG A 355 5.41 9.76 1.05
C ARG A 355 6.29 8.54 1.21
N VAL A 356 6.97 8.41 2.34
CA VAL A 356 7.77 7.21 2.63
C VAL A 356 6.87 5.98 2.77
N HIS A 357 5.79 6.04 3.56
CA HIS A 357 4.90 4.89 3.72
C HIS A 357 4.17 4.49 2.44
N GLY A 358 3.80 5.45 1.59
CA GLY A 358 3.18 5.18 0.29
C GLY A 358 4.09 4.40 -0.67
N LEU A 359 5.39 4.33 -0.42
CA LEU A 359 6.34 3.55 -1.21
C LEU A 359 6.29 2.05 -0.92
N ALA A 360 5.76 1.61 0.22
CA ALA A 360 5.96 0.24 0.67
C ALA A 360 5.40 -0.82 -0.29
N TYR A 361 4.17 -0.64 -0.79
CA TYR A 361 3.61 -1.53 -1.82
C TYR A 361 4.23 -1.32 -3.19
N ILE A 362 4.65 -0.08 -3.50
CA ILE A 362 5.33 0.25 -4.77
C ILE A 362 6.68 -0.48 -4.86
N LEU A 363 7.41 -0.55 -3.75
CA LEU A 363 8.72 -1.20 -3.61
C LEU A 363 8.60 -2.70 -3.25
N ASN A 364 7.40 -3.26 -3.31
CA ASN A 364 7.11 -4.67 -3.09
C ASN A 364 7.68 -5.20 -1.75
N CYS A 365 7.36 -4.48 -0.66
CA CYS A 365 7.71 -4.85 0.70
C CYS A 365 6.79 -5.98 1.21
N MET A 366 7.39 -7.10 1.63
CA MET A 366 6.66 -8.28 2.15
C MET A 366 6.30 -8.15 3.65
N THR A 367 7.12 -7.39 4.37
CA THR A 367 6.87 -6.89 5.73
C THR A 367 6.77 -5.37 5.66
N LEU A 368 6.23 -4.68 6.66
CA LEU A 368 6.07 -3.23 6.62
C LEU A 368 6.53 -2.58 7.94
N PRO A 369 7.04 -1.34 7.90
CA PRO A 369 7.19 -0.55 9.13
C PRO A 369 5.82 -0.22 9.72
N ILE A 370 5.73 -0.09 11.04
CA ILE A 370 4.55 0.49 11.67
C ILE A 370 4.43 1.98 11.31
N TYR A 371 3.22 2.50 11.28
CA TYR A 371 3.01 3.95 11.15
C TYR A 371 3.09 4.61 12.52
N ASP A 372 4.10 5.46 12.70
CA ASP A 372 4.27 6.30 13.89
C ASP A 372 4.36 7.77 13.45
N GLU A 373 3.35 8.56 13.81
CA GLU A 373 3.26 9.99 13.47
C GLU A 373 4.45 10.80 13.99
N GLY A 374 5.17 10.32 15.01
CA GLY A 374 6.36 10.97 15.57
C GLY A 374 7.66 10.66 14.81
N MET A 375 7.65 9.73 13.85
CA MET A 375 8.83 9.29 13.13
C MET A 375 9.28 10.32 12.07
N SER A 376 10.58 10.63 12.02
CA SER A 376 11.11 11.50 10.97
C SER A 376 11.12 10.78 9.60
N PRO A 377 11.03 11.51 8.48
CA PRO A 377 11.08 10.90 7.15
C PRO A 377 12.37 10.10 6.89
N ASP A 378 13.52 10.60 7.35
CA ASP A 378 14.80 9.89 7.22
C ASP A 378 14.79 8.57 7.99
N LEU A 379 14.30 8.58 9.23
CA LEU A 379 14.19 7.35 10.02
C LEU A 379 13.20 6.37 9.38
N ALA A 380 12.05 6.86 8.92
CA ALA A 380 11.06 6.04 8.22
C ALA A 380 11.64 5.40 6.95
N TRP A 381 12.45 6.15 6.20
CA TRP A 381 13.14 5.64 5.02
C TRP A 381 14.17 4.57 5.38
N THR A 382 15.01 4.82 6.39
CA THR A 382 15.97 3.85 6.92
C THR A 382 15.27 2.55 7.35
N VAL A 383 14.11 2.65 8.01
CA VAL A 383 13.33 1.48 8.41
C VAL A 383 12.76 0.77 7.18
N LEU A 384 12.12 1.49 6.26
CA LEU A 384 11.52 0.94 5.04
C LEU A 384 12.52 0.17 4.18
N LEU A 385 13.76 0.66 4.07
CA LEU A 385 14.84 -0.01 3.34
C LEU A 385 15.03 -1.46 3.82
N LYS A 386 14.85 -1.76 5.12
CA LYS A 386 14.98 -3.12 5.65
C LYS A 386 13.83 -4.04 5.24
N HIS A 387 12.65 -3.48 4.98
CA HIS A 387 11.44 -4.18 4.58
C HIS A 387 11.35 -4.49 3.07
N MET A 388 12.13 -3.77 2.27
CA MET A 388 12.20 -3.97 0.82
C MET A 388 12.76 -5.36 0.48
N ASN A 389 12.22 -5.99 -0.56
CA ASN A 389 12.73 -7.27 -1.03
C ASN A 389 14.22 -7.16 -1.45
N SER A 390 14.96 -8.26 -1.42
CA SER A 390 16.41 -8.25 -1.63
C SER A 390 16.84 -7.83 -3.05
N VAL A 391 15.98 -8.01 -4.05
CA VAL A 391 16.24 -7.62 -5.44
C VAL A 391 16.10 -6.11 -5.60
N SER A 392 14.98 -5.53 -5.17
CA SER A 392 14.74 -4.09 -5.21
C SER A 392 15.77 -3.34 -4.37
N ARG A 393 16.19 -3.88 -3.21
CA ARG A 393 17.31 -3.31 -2.44
C ARG A 393 18.61 -3.28 -3.21
N TYR A 394 18.96 -4.39 -3.87
CA TYR A 394 20.16 -4.47 -4.69
C TYR A 394 20.10 -3.48 -5.85
N GLN A 395 18.96 -3.38 -6.54
CA GLN A 395 18.73 -2.41 -7.63
C GLN A 395 18.88 -0.96 -7.15
N LEU A 396 18.38 -0.66 -5.95
CA LEU A 396 18.52 0.65 -5.32
C LEU A 396 19.99 0.96 -4.98
N ALA A 397 20.70 0.00 -4.40
CA ALA A 397 22.12 0.12 -4.09
C ALA A 397 22.96 0.35 -5.35
N LEU A 398 22.71 -0.42 -6.42
CA LEU A 398 23.41 -0.26 -7.68
C LEU A 398 23.26 1.15 -8.27
N ARG A 399 22.04 1.71 -8.22
CA ARG A 399 21.76 3.08 -8.68
C ARG A 399 22.48 4.12 -7.82
N HIS A 400 22.46 3.94 -6.50
CA HIS A 400 23.16 4.85 -5.58
C HIS A 400 24.65 4.85 -5.85
N VAL A 401 25.28 3.68 -5.93
CA VAL A 401 26.70 3.50 -6.23
C VAL A 401 27.11 4.13 -7.56
N GLN A 402 26.26 4.02 -8.59
CA GLN A 402 26.54 4.62 -9.90
C GLN A 402 26.45 6.15 -9.89
N ARG A 403 25.65 6.73 -9.00
CA ARG A 403 25.41 8.18 -8.91
C ARG A 403 26.34 8.87 -7.92
N HIS A 404 26.57 8.22 -6.79
CA HIS A 404 27.39 8.68 -5.67
C HIS A 404 28.53 7.68 -5.44
N PRO A 405 29.44 7.52 -6.41
CA PRO A 405 30.48 6.50 -6.33
C PRO A 405 31.50 6.78 -5.22
N ASP A 406 31.65 8.04 -4.79
CA ASP A 406 32.50 8.48 -3.68
C ASP A 406 31.85 8.35 -2.29
N ASP A 407 30.54 8.11 -2.19
CA ASP A 407 29.86 7.93 -0.90
C ASP A 407 30.26 6.59 -0.27
N ASP A 408 30.48 6.54 1.04
CA ASP A 408 30.78 5.30 1.75
C ASP A 408 29.50 4.46 1.99
N SER A 409 28.33 5.06 1.82
CA SER A 409 27.03 4.38 1.94
C SER A 409 26.69 3.57 0.68
N LEU A 410 26.10 2.39 0.91
CA LEU A 410 25.62 1.53 -0.18
C LEU A 410 24.22 1.92 -0.66
N LEU A 411 23.39 2.48 0.23
CA LEU A 411 22.00 2.86 -0.02
C LEU A 411 21.85 4.38 0.14
N PRO A 412 20.93 5.00 -0.60
CA PRO A 412 20.74 6.45 -0.55
C PRO A 412 20.01 6.87 0.72
N SER A 413 20.25 8.11 1.14
CA SER A 413 19.36 8.85 2.06
C SER A 413 17.98 9.09 1.43
N TRP A 414 17.00 9.51 2.25
CA TRP A 414 15.68 9.88 1.75
C TRP A 414 15.75 11.01 0.72
N GLN A 415 16.55 12.03 1.03
CA GLN A 415 16.74 13.17 0.16
C GLN A 415 17.32 12.75 -1.18
N GLU A 416 18.38 11.96 -1.21
CA GLU A 416 19.01 11.52 -2.47
C GLU A 416 18.06 10.68 -3.34
N PHE A 417 17.32 9.74 -2.73
CA PHE A 417 16.35 8.91 -3.44
C PHE A 417 15.30 9.76 -4.17
N MET A 418 14.78 10.79 -3.51
CA MET A 418 13.78 11.69 -4.09
C MET A 418 14.34 12.63 -5.17
N HIS A 419 15.66 12.77 -5.30
CA HIS A 419 16.33 13.56 -6.34
C HIS A 419 16.81 12.72 -7.53
N TYR A 420 16.47 11.43 -7.62
CA TYR A 420 16.81 10.60 -8.78
C TYR A 420 16.07 11.11 -10.04
N GLY A 421 16.82 11.35 -11.11
CA GLY A 421 16.27 11.80 -12.40
C GLY A 421 15.84 10.65 -13.29
N ARG A 422 15.10 10.97 -14.37
CA ARG A 422 14.59 9.94 -15.32
C ARG A 422 15.70 9.13 -15.99
N GLU A 423 16.84 9.75 -16.30
CA GLU A 423 17.99 9.08 -16.92
C GLU A 423 18.72 8.13 -15.95
N ASP A 424 18.73 8.46 -14.66
CA ASP A 424 19.31 7.62 -13.61
C ASP A 424 18.48 6.35 -13.36
N ILE A 425 17.18 6.47 -13.61
CA ILE A 425 16.18 5.43 -13.46
C ILE A 425 16.23 4.41 -14.61
N THR A 426 16.45 4.88 -15.85
CA THR A 426 16.38 4.08 -17.09
C THR A 426 17.69 3.44 -17.54
N ARG A 427 18.82 3.72 -16.88
CA ARG A 427 20.09 3.04 -17.18
C ARG A 427 19.88 1.53 -17.15
N GLN A 428 20.03 0.88 -18.31
CA GLN A 428 19.77 -0.54 -18.51
C GLN A 428 20.56 -1.37 -17.50
N ILE A 429 19.83 -1.94 -16.55
CA ILE A 429 20.26 -3.04 -15.70
C ILE A 429 20.34 -4.25 -16.65
N GLY A 430 21.54 -4.55 -17.16
CA GLY A 430 21.75 -5.60 -18.16
C GLY A 430 21.11 -6.94 -17.78
N SER A 431 20.71 -7.73 -18.79
CA SER A 431 19.95 -8.98 -18.71
C SER A 431 20.52 -10.10 -17.82
N ALA A 432 21.70 -9.90 -17.21
CA ALA A 432 22.37 -10.86 -16.34
C ALA A 432 21.95 -10.79 -14.86
N LEU A 433 21.02 -9.89 -14.49
CA LEU A 433 20.81 -9.45 -13.10
C LEU A 433 19.69 -10.16 -12.33
N GLY A 434 19.07 -11.20 -12.89
CA GLY A 434 18.05 -12.01 -12.22
C GLY A 434 18.51 -12.85 -11.01
N TRP A 435 19.76 -12.68 -10.54
CA TRP A 435 20.39 -13.56 -9.54
C TRP A 435 21.11 -12.83 -8.39
N LEU A 436 21.14 -11.49 -8.37
CA LEU A 436 21.84 -10.73 -7.32
C LEU A 436 20.86 -10.15 -6.31
N HIS A 437 21.14 -10.40 -5.03
CA HIS A 437 20.27 -10.10 -3.91
C HIS A 437 21.06 -9.43 -2.80
N LEU A 438 20.52 -8.35 -2.26
CA LEU A 438 21.04 -7.68 -1.07
C LEU A 438 20.15 -8.07 0.12
N HIS A 439 20.62 -9.03 0.91
CA HIS A 439 19.88 -9.65 2.00
C HIS A 439 20.07 -8.91 3.34
N LEU A 440 19.11 -9.07 4.24
CA LEU A 440 19.26 -8.68 5.65
C LEU A 440 19.73 -9.93 6.44
N PRO A 441 20.86 -9.91 7.16
CA PRO A 441 21.40 -11.08 7.86
C PRO A 441 20.61 -11.45 9.11
N ASP A 442 19.84 -10.52 9.66
CA ASP A 442 19.05 -10.73 10.88
C ASP A 442 17.68 -10.02 10.77
N PRO A 443 16.64 -10.76 10.34
CA PRO A 443 15.27 -10.24 10.29
C PRO A 443 14.73 -9.79 11.65
N SER A 444 15.31 -10.23 12.77
CA SER A 444 14.84 -9.79 14.10
C SER A 444 15.06 -8.29 14.33
N ARG A 445 15.98 -7.65 13.59
CA ARG A 445 16.25 -6.20 13.69
C ARG A 445 15.36 -5.32 12.81
N LEU A 446 14.32 -5.88 12.18
CA LEU A 446 13.40 -5.10 11.34
C LEU A 446 12.77 -3.92 12.09
N HIS A 447 12.48 -4.07 13.38
CA HIS A 447 11.89 -3.02 14.21
C HIS A 447 12.86 -1.96 14.74
N MET A 448 14.17 -2.23 14.72
CA MET A 448 15.13 -1.33 15.33
C MET A 448 15.27 -0.03 14.53
N PRO A 449 15.44 1.14 15.15
CA PRO A 449 15.59 2.39 14.40
C PRO A 449 16.91 2.48 13.62
N GLU A 450 17.91 1.66 13.98
CA GLU A 450 19.21 1.71 13.30
C GLU A 450 19.16 1.23 11.84
N ALA A 451 20.13 1.71 11.06
CA ALA A 451 20.35 1.24 9.70
C ALA A 451 20.56 -0.27 9.65
N GLY A 452 20.04 -0.90 8.59
CA GLY A 452 20.24 -2.31 8.35
C GLY A 452 21.71 -2.63 8.09
N THR A 453 22.14 -3.79 8.58
CA THR A 453 23.33 -4.45 8.02
C THR A 453 22.89 -5.26 6.82
N TYR A 454 23.64 -5.25 5.73
CA TYR A 454 23.26 -5.95 4.50
C TYR A 454 24.34 -6.90 4.04
N PHE A 455 23.97 -8.00 3.40
CA PHE A 455 24.94 -8.93 2.84
C PHE A 455 24.57 -9.43 1.45
N GLN A 456 25.58 -9.85 0.69
CA GLN A 456 25.40 -10.47 -0.61
C GLN A 456 26.47 -11.55 -0.85
N GLU A 457 26.16 -12.51 -1.71
CA GLU A 457 27.18 -13.40 -2.29
C GLU A 457 27.82 -12.68 -3.48
N ALA A 458 29.05 -12.21 -3.32
CA ALA A 458 29.77 -11.42 -4.31
C ALA A 458 30.90 -12.23 -4.95
N ILE A 459 31.28 -11.83 -6.16
CA ILE A 459 32.56 -12.22 -6.76
C ILE A 459 33.62 -11.25 -6.25
N VAL A 460 34.66 -11.78 -5.62
CA VAL A 460 35.66 -11.00 -4.86
C VAL A 460 37.07 -11.35 -5.33
N SER A 461 37.96 -10.35 -5.34
CA SER A 461 39.38 -10.56 -5.58
C SER A 461 39.97 -11.49 -4.51
N HIS A 462 40.71 -12.52 -4.91
CA HIS A 462 41.40 -13.39 -3.96
C HIS A 462 42.56 -12.63 -3.29
N GLY A 463 42.44 -12.42 -1.97
CA GLY A 463 43.44 -11.71 -1.18
C GLY A 463 43.26 -10.19 -1.17
N SER A 464 44.12 -9.49 -0.41
CA SER A 464 44.08 -8.02 -0.33
C SER A 464 44.70 -7.38 -1.56
N VAL A 465 44.05 -6.33 -2.05
CA VAL A 465 44.48 -5.48 -3.15
C VAL A 465 44.99 -4.16 -2.59
N ARG A 466 46.15 -3.70 -3.06
CA ARG A 466 46.58 -2.31 -2.94
C ARG A 466 46.35 -1.60 -4.27
N ILE A 467 45.72 -0.44 -4.21
CA ILE A 467 45.36 0.35 -5.39
C ILE A 467 46.34 1.51 -5.52
N ILE A 468 46.94 1.66 -6.69
CA ILE A 468 47.88 2.72 -7.02
C ILE A 468 47.33 3.45 -8.25
N ARG A 469 47.08 4.75 -8.13
CA ARG A 469 46.68 5.61 -9.25
C ARG A 469 47.94 6.07 -9.99
N LYS A 470 47.99 5.85 -11.31
CA LYS A 470 49.10 6.24 -12.18
C LYS A 470 48.67 7.41 -13.06
N GLY A 471 49.47 8.48 -13.06
CA GLY A 471 49.24 9.66 -13.89
C GLY A 471 48.12 10.56 -13.40
N ASP A 472 47.88 11.64 -14.13
CA ASP A 472 46.74 12.53 -13.93
C ASP A 472 45.51 12.01 -14.69
N LYS A 473 44.32 12.41 -14.22
CA LYS A 473 43.07 12.11 -14.93
C LYS A 473 43.07 12.76 -16.31
N ASP A 474 42.58 12.05 -17.32
CA ASP A 474 42.31 12.64 -18.64
C ASP A 474 41.14 13.66 -18.58
N GLU A 475 40.89 14.35 -19.69
CA GLU A 475 39.81 15.35 -19.79
C GLU A 475 38.39 14.78 -19.55
N PHE A 476 38.23 13.46 -19.62
CA PHE A 476 36.98 12.74 -19.38
C PHE A 476 36.91 12.09 -17.98
N GLY A 477 37.93 12.30 -17.16
CA GLY A 477 38.07 11.76 -15.81
C GLY A 477 38.52 10.31 -15.74
N HIS A 478 39.06 9.74 -16.82
CA HIS A 478 39.67 8.41 -16.81
C HIS A 478 41.11 8.48 -16.30
N GLU A 479 41.54 7.40 -15.66
CA GLU A 479 42.89 7.25 -15.15
C GLU A 479 43.35 5.78 -15.27
N THR A 480 44.66 5.58 -15.17
CA THR A 480 45.26 4.25 -15.13
C THR A 480 45.40 3.79 -13.68
N LEU A 481 44.87 2.61 -13.38
CA LEU A 481 45.03 1.96 -12.09
C LEU A 481 46.04 0.82 -12.18
N GLU A 482 47.00 0.80 -11.27
CA GLU A 482 47.80 -0.38 -10.98
C GLU A 482 47.28 -1.04 -9.69
N LEU A 483 46.99 -2.32 -9.79
CA LEU A 483 46.50 -3.15 -8.71
C LEU A 483 47.59 -4.13 -8.30
N GLN A 484 48.04 -4.00 -7.07
CA GLN A 484 49.00 -4.93 -6.47
C GLN A 484 48.22 -5.98 -5.66
N THR A 485 48.39 -7.26 -5.99
CA THR A 485 47.83 -8.36 -5.18
C THR A 485 48.88 -9.30 -4.66
N GLN A 486 48.55 -9.96 -3.55
CA GLN A 486 49.40 -10.96 -2.93
C GLN A 486 48.68 -12.31 -2.93
N SER A 487 49.28 -13.32 -3.54
CA SER A 487 48.75 -14.68 -3.60
C SER A 487 48.80 -15.37 -2.21
N ALA A 488 48.12 -16.51 -2.08
CA ALA A 488 48.21 -17.33 -0.85
C ALA A 488 49.65 -17.80 -0.54
N ASN A 489 50.51 -17.86 -1.56
CA ASN A 489 51.90 -18.28 -1.44
C ASN A 489 52.85 -17.11 -1.18
N GLY A 490 52.33 -15.87 -1.09
CA GLY A 490 53.11 -14.66 -0.81
C GLY A 490 53.62 -13.93 -2.06
N ASP A 491 53.44 -14.49 -3.26
CA ASP A 491 53.84 -13.87 -4.53
C ASP A 491 53.05 -12.59 -4.80
N ILE A 492 53.75 -11.55 -5.25
CA ILE A 492 53.16 -10.27 -5.59
C ILE A 492 52.96 -10.19 -7.10
N SER A 493 51.73 -9.91 -7.54
CA SER A 493 51.42 -9.59 -8.94
C SER A 493 50.97 -8.13 -9.06
N TYR A 494 51.20 -7.56 -10.23
CA TYR A 494 50.74 -6.23 -10.60
C TYR A 494 49.91 -6.34 -11.87
N ASP A 495 48.70 -5.80 -11.82
CA ASP A 495 47.79 -5.73 -12.94
C ASP A 495 47.45 -4.27 -13.22
N GLU A 496 47.55 -3.85 -14.48
CA GLU A 496 47.23 -2.50 -14.90
C GLU A 496 45.88 -2.46 -15.61
N ILE A 497 45.05 -1.48 -15.26
CA ILE A 497 43.76 -1.22 -15.90
C ILE A 497 43.77 0.21 -16.42
N GLN A 498 43.68 0.32 -17.73
CA GLN A 498 43.64 1.61 -18.42
C GLN A 498 42.19 2.07 -18.61
N ASP A 499 42.03 3.36 -18.88
CA ASP A 499 40.76 4.02 -19.21
C ASP A 499 39.63 3.79 -18.19
N CYS A 500 39.95 3.78 -16.89
CA CYS A 500 38.98 3.56 -15.83
C CYS A 500 38.52 4.87 -15.19
N LYS A 501 37.24 4.98 -14.84
CA LYS A 501 36.81 6.02 -13.87
C LYS A 501 36.93 5.49 -12.46
N VAL A 502 37.60 6.24 -11.61
CA VAL A 502 37.89 5.83 -10.23
C VAL A 502 37.45 6.89 -9.25
N PHE A 503 36.71 6.43 -8.26
CA PHE A 503 36.07 7.24 -7.23
C PHE A 503 36.44 6.68 -5.86
N GLY A 504 36.54 7.56 -4.87
CA GLY A 504 36.99 7.26 -3.51
C GLY A 504 38.41 7.73 -3.23
N THR A 505 38.87 7.54 -2.00
CA THR A 505 40.26 7.82 -1.59
C THR A 505 40.88 6.56 -1.00
N PHE A 506 42.06 6.16 -1.48
CA PHE A 506 42.66 4.88 -1.14
C PHE A 506 44.05 5.05 -0.50
N PRO A 507 44.14 5.29 0.83
CA PRO A 507 45.42 5.30 1.53
C PRO A 507 46.22 4.00 1.34
N ARG A 508 47.53 4.12 1.09
CA ARG A 508 48.43 2.96 0.88
C ARG A 508 48.58 2.05 2.11
N SER A 509 48.24 2.56 3.30
CA SER A 509 48.27 1.85 4.57
C SER A 509 47.09 0.90 4.76
N VAL A 510 46.02 1.04 3.96
CA VAL A 510 44.80 0.25 4.07
C VAL A 510 44.83 -0.87 3.03
N LYS A 511 44.34 -2.05 3.43
CA LYS A 511 44.17 -3.21 2.56
C LYS A 511 42.73 -3.27 2.07
N TYR A 512 42.55 -3.34 0.77
CA TYR A 512 41.23 -3.39 0.14
C TYR A 512 40.93 -4.77 -0.41
N ILE A 513 39.67 -5.00 -0.71
CA ILE A 513 39.22 -6.03 -1.65
C ILE A 513 38.42 -5.36 -2.78
N ILE A 514 38.41 -6.00 -3.93
CA ILE A 514 37.61 -5.55 -5.08
C ILE A 514 36.42 -6.50 -5.25
N LEU A 515 35.23 -5.92 -5.32
CA LEU A 515 33.97 -6.64 -5.38
C LEU A 515 33.27 -6.34 -6.71
N LYS A 516 32.84 -7.37 -7.43
CA LYS A 516 31.99 -7.19 -8.60
C LYS A 516 30.56 -6.90 -8.15
N LEU A 517 30.07 -5.69 -8.41
CA LEU A 517 28.68 -5.34 -8.17
C LEU A 517 27.84 -5.61 -9.42
N ALA A 518 28.24 -5.11 -10.59
CA ALA A 518 27.56 -5.33 -11.88
C ALA A 518 28.58 -5.44 -13.03
N LEU A 519 28.12 -5.59 -14.28
CA LEU A 519 28.98 -5.80 -15.46
C LEU A 519 30.15 -4.79 -15.59
N ARG A 520 29.92 -3.53 -15.20
CA ARG A 520 30.92 -2.44 -15.24
C ARG A 520 30.97 -1.62 -13.95
N VAL A 521 30.55 -2.21 -12.84
CA VAL A 521 30.54 -1.52 -11.54
C VAL A 521 31.26 -2.42 -10.54
N TRP A 522 32.42 -1.97 -10.09
CA TRP A 522 33.25 -2.67 -9.12
C TRP A 522 33.41 -1.80 -7.88
N LEU A 523 33.17 -2.37 -6.70
CA LEU A 523 33.37 -1.67 -5.44
C LEU A 523 34.78 -1.91 -4.93
N VAL A 524 35.39 -0.87 -4.37
CA VAL A 524 36.57 -0.96 -3.54
C VAL A 524 36.12 -0.92 -2.10
N ALA A 525 36.44 -1.96 -1.34
CA ALA A 525 35.98 -2.09 0.03
C ALA A 525 37.14 -2.36 0.99
N GLU A 526 37.15 -1.63 2.10
CA GLU A 526 38.07 -1.88 3.21
C GLU A 526 37.55 -3.06 4.03
N VAL A 527 38.42 -4.02 4.34
CA VAL A 527 38.06 -5.17 5.19
C VAL A 527 38.20 -4.77 6.65
N THR A 528 37.08 -4.75 7.37
CA THR A 528 37.03 -4.34 8.77
C THR A 528 36.90 -5.52 9.74
N GLY A 529 36.45 -6.68 9.26
CA GLY A 529 36.20 -7.81 10.13
C GLY A 529 35.79 -9.09 9.41
N ARG A 530 35.45 -10.10 10.21
CA ARG A 530 34.87 -11.37 9.76
C ARG A 530 33.79 -11.78 10.74
N ARG A 531 32.68 -12.30 10.22
CA ARG A 531 31.58 -12.85 11.01
C ARG A 531 31.01 -14.10 10.36
N ARG A 532 30.01 -14.71 11.01
CA ARG A 532 29.17 -15.73 10.38
C ARG A 532 27.81 -15.13 10.01
N VAL A 533 27.33 -15.45 8.82
CA VAL A 533 25.97 -15.15 8.35
C VAL A 533 25.40 -16.46 7.82
N GLU A 534 24.25 -16.89 8.36
CA GLU A 534 23.61 -18.16 7.98
C GLU A 534 24.57 -19.37 8.04
N GLY A 535 25.43 -19.40 9.06
CA GLY A 535 26.43 -20.47 9.24
C GLY A 535 27.63 -20.40 8.28
N LYS A 536 27.65 -19.52 7.28
CA LYS A 536 28.77 -19.32 6.35
C LYS A 536 29.73 -18.23 6.86
N PRO A 537 31.05 -18.36 6.62
CA PRO A 537 31.99 -17.27 6.89
C PRO A 537 31.71 -16.09 5.96
N ALA A 538 31.67 -14.90 6.52
CA ALA A 538 31.43 -13.66 5.80
C ALA A 538 32.49 -12.61 6.17
N THR A 539 32.91 -11.81 5.19
CA THR A 539 33.84 -10.70 5.40
C THR A 539 33.05 -9.42 5.59
N GLU A 540 33.36 -8.67 6.64
CA GLU A 540 32.78 -7.36 6.89
C GLU A 540 33.60 -6.29 6.20
N VAL A 541 32.90 -5.40 5.50
CA VAL A 541 33.53 -4.38 4.68
C VAL A 541 32.83 -3.03 4.79
N ILE A 542 33.62 -1.97 4.58
CA ILE A 542 33.12 -0.61 4.35
C ILE A 542 33.42 -0.25 2.89
N LYS A 543 32.42 0.24 2.15
CA LYS A 543 32.66 0.78 0.79
C LYS A 543 33.52 2.02 0.93
N ARG A 544 34.58 2.13 0.12
CA ARG A 544 35.49 3.30 0.10
C ARG A 544 35.58 3.96 -1.26
N GLY A 545 34.91 3.41 -2.27
CA GLY A 545 34.98 3.89 -3.63
C GLY A 545 34.53 2.88 -4.66
N CYS A 546 34.63 3.27 -5.93
CA CYS A 546 34.18 2.48 -7.07
C CYS A 546 35.17 2.59 -8.23
N ILE A 547 35.21 1.52 -9.05
CA ILE A 547 35.95 1.46 -10.30
C ILE A 547 34.97 1.12 -11.42
N PHE A 548 34.98 1.93 -12.47
CA PHE A 548 34.20 1.74 -13.69
C PHE A 548 35.16 1.47 -14.85
N PRO A 549 35.45 0.20 -15.16
CA PRO A 549 36.35 -0.16 -16.25
C PRO A 549 35.65 -0.01 -17.62
N PRO A 550 36.45 0.16 -18.70
CA PRO A 550 35.92 0.32 -20.06
C PRO A 550 35.29 -0.97 -20.60
N THR A 551 35.79 -2.13 -20.15
CA THR A 551 35.29 -3.46 -20.53
C THR A 551 34.76 -4.24 -19.32
N ASN A 552 34.01 -5.32 -19.57
CA ASN A 552 33.47 -6.18 -18.52
C ASN A 552 34.54 -7.09 -17.87
N GLN A 553 35.76 -7.12 -18.44
CA GLN A 553 36.86 -7.93 -17.96
C GLN A 553 37.77 -7.03 -17.11
N PHE A 554 37.69 -7.25 -15.80
CA PHE A 554 38.71 -6.82 -14.87
C PHE A 554 39.87 -7.84 -14.96
N PRO A 555 41.14 -7.47 -14.71
CA PRO A 555 42.29 -8.36 -14.86
C PRO A 555 42.10 -9.72 -14.19
N CYS A 556 42.87 -10.73 -14.64
CA CYS A 556 42.80 -12.13 -14.20
C CYS A 556 43.22 -12.32 -12.74
N PHE A 557 42.43 -11.78 -11.81
CA PHE A 557 42.47 -12.21 -10.42
C PHE A 557 41.97 -13.66 -10.34
N GLN A 558 42.48 -14.42 -9.38
CA GLN A 558 41.70 -15.53 -8.86
C GLN A 558 40.45 -14.92 -8.24
N TRP A 559 39.29 -15.18 -8.85
CA TRP A 559 38.01 -14.70 -8.36
C TRP A 559 37.36 -15.81 -7.55
N CYS A 560 36.91 -15.49 -6.34
CA CYS A 560 36.14 -16.44 -5.53
C CYS A 560 34.75 -15.86 -5.22
N LYS A 561 33.79 -16.75 -5.00
CA LYS A 561 32.50 -16.38 -4.42
C LYS A 561 32.65 -16.30 -2.92
N GLN A 562 32.26 -15.18 -2.34
CA GLN A 562 32.34 -14.95 -0.90
C GLN A 562 31.11 -14.19 -0.40
N CYS A 563 30.69 -14.52 0.83
CA CYS A 563 29.67 -13.75 1.53
C CYS A 563 30.29 -12.45 2.05
N ILE A 564 29.74 -11.31 1.63
CA ILE A 564 30.21 -9.97 1.99
C ILE A 564 29.11 -9.27 2.77
N VAL A 565 29.48 -8.73 3.92
CA VAL A 565 28.61 -7.95 4.81
C VAL A 565 29.05 -6.50 4.76
N TYR A 566 28.15 -5.61 4.35
CA TYR A 566 28.37 -4.18 4.29
C TYR A 566 28.06 -3.55 5.65
N ILE A 567 29.05 -2.87 6.21
CA ILE A 567 28.93 -2.03 7.39
C ILE A 567 28.77 -0.58 6.90
N SER A 568 27.77 0.12 7.43
CA SER A 568 27.64 1.57 7.16
C SER A 568 28.81 2.28 7.84
N GLY A 569 29.52 3.10 7.08
CA GLY A 569 30.70 3.85 7.55
C GLY A 569 30.37 4.96 8.52
#